data_AF-A0A8H5WRC2-F1
#
_entry.id   AF-A0A8H5WRC2-F1
#
_cell.length_a   1.000
_cell.length_b   1.000
_cell.length_c   1.000
_cell.angle_alpha   90.00
_cell.angle_beta   90.00
_cell.angle_gamma   90.00
#
_symmetry.space_group_name_H-M   'P 1'
#
loop_
_entity.id
_entity.type
_entity.pdbx_description
1 polymer ?
#
loop_
_entity_poly.entity_id
_entity_poly.type
_entity_poly.pdbx_seq_one_letter_code
_entity_poly.pdbx_strand_id
1 'polypeptide(L)'
;MNPFASFTVYLLAVVYIGRGLMALFRPQQEFALIGIMNRNRTTDLDAFAPIIMLGMRDISLGLFLMANHHIDNPTAVATLMAAMSVMKIGDALVVFFVGHDDDNIMMTRVSGHILVAAVLLIWALNVQKF
;
A
#
# COMPACT_ATOMS: atom_id res chain seq x y z
N MET A 1 4.38 -3.56 22.92
CA MET A 1 4.17 -4.44 21.74
C MET A 1 4.81 -5.79 21.95
N ASN A 2 3.99 -6.83 21.89
CA ASN A 2 4.41 -8.21 21.92
C ASN A 2 5.24 -8.58 20.66
N PRO A 3 6.00 -9.68 20.68
CA PRO A 3 6.90 -10.05 19.57
C PRO A 3 6.17 -10.25 18.24
N PHE A 4 4.93 -10.76 18.27
CA PHE A 4 4.12 -10.97 17.07
C PHE A 4 3.72 -9.65 16.43
N ALA A 5 3.19 -8.70 17.20
CA ALA A 5 2.83 -7.37 16.72
C ALA A 5 4.06 -6.65 16.15
N SER A 6 5.20 -6.72 16.84
CA SER A 6 6.47 -6.17 16.38
C SER A 6 6.91 -6.76 15.04
N PHE A 7 6.85 -8.08 14.90
CA PHE A 7 7.14 -8.77 13.64
C PHE A 7 6.22 -8.30 12.50
N THR A 8 4.90 -8.16 12.76
CA THR A 8 3.97 -7.71 11.73
C THR A 8 4.23 -6.29 11.23
N VAL A 9 4.70 -5.38 12.10
CA VAL A 9 5.07 -4.00 11.67
C VAL A 9 6.30 -4.03 10.77
N TYR A 10 7.34 -4.74 11.16
CA TYR A 10 8.54 -4.86 10.33
C TYR A 10 8.24 -5.55 9.00
N LEU A 11 7.42 -6.60 9.01
CA LEU A 11 6.99 -7.28 7.79
C LEU A 11 6.22 -6.32 6.88
N LEU A 12 5.27 -5.55 7.43
CA LEU A 12 4.51 -4.56 6.67
C LEU A 12 5.43 -3.48 6.09
N ALA A 13 6.38 -2.97 6.87
CA ALA A 13 7.36 -1.99 6.43
C ALA A 13 8.18 -2.51 5.23
N VAL A 14 8.69 -3.74 5.32
CA VAL A 14 9.45 -4.39 4.24
C VAL A 14 8.58 -4.59 3.00
N VAL A 15 7.32 -5.01 3.15
CA VAL A 15 6.39 -5.16 2.02
C VAL A 15 6.16 -3.83 1.31
N TYR A 16 5.94 -2.73 2.04
CA TYR A 16 5.75 -1.40 1.46
C TYR A 16 7.00 -0.88 0.75
N ILE A 17 8.19 -1.06 1.34
CA ILE A 17 9.46 -0.73 0.68
C ILE A 17 9.63 -1.56 -0.60
N GLY A 18 9.43 -2.88 -0.53
CA GLY A 18 9.58 -3.79 -1.66
C GLY A 18 8.61 -3.45 -2.81
N ARG A 19 7.35 -3.17 -2.48
CA ARG A 19 6.32 -2.69 -3.43
C ARG A 19 6.76 -1.40 -4.12
N GLY A 20 7.24 -0.43 -3.35
CA GLY A 20 7.69 0.83 -3.93
C GLY A 20 8.95 0.69 -4.79
N LEU A 21 9.90 -0.16 -4.41
CA LEU A 21 11.05 -0.51 -5.26
C LEU A 21 10.60 -1.20 -6.56
N MET A 22 9.62 -2.09 -6.50
CA MET A 22 9.05 -2.73 -7.70
C MET A 22 8.42 -1.70 -8.64
N ALA A 23 7.70 -0.71 -8.10
CA ALA A 23 7.15 0.39 -8.88
C ALA A 23 8.23 1.26 -9.57
N LEU A 24 9.39 1.44 -8.93
CA LEU A 24 10.52 2.18 -9.52
C LEU A 24 11.22 1.39 -10.64
N PHE A 25 11.51 0.10 -10.41
CA PHE A 25 12.30 -0.70 -11.35
C PHE A 25 11.46 -1.39 -12.44
N ARG A 26 10.18 -1.63 -12.19
CA ARG A 26 9.27 -2.37 -13.09
C ARG A 26 7.87 -1.74 -13.16
N PRO A 27 7.75 -0.43 -13.50
CA PRO A 27 6.48 0.29 -13.43
C PRO A 27 5.38 -0.28 -14.35
N GLN A 28 5.75 -0.92 -15.47
CA GLN A 28 4.78 -1.60 -16.35
C GLN A 28 4.12 -2.81 -15.68
N GLN A 29 4.90 -3.61 -14.95
CA GLN A 29 4.36 -4.78 -14.22
C GLN A 29 3.44 -4.30 -13.10
N GLU A 30 3.80 -3.17 -12.49
CA GLU A 30 3.07 -2.55 -11.41
C GLU A 30 1.69 -2.01 -11.86
N PHE A 31 1.59 -1.39 -13.04
CA PHE A 31 0.31 -1.03 -13.64
C PHE A 31 -0.62 -2.24 -13.81
N ALA A 32 -0.10 -3.35 -14.34
CA ALA A 32 -0.87 -4.59 -14.51
C ALA A 32 -1.28 -5.21 -13.17
N LEU A 33 -0.41 -5.12 -12.16
CA LEU A 33 -0.68 -5.57 -10.80
C LEU A 33 -1.75 -4.74 -10.09
N ILE A 34 -1.87 -3.45 -10.39
CA ILE A 34 -2.92 -2.58 -9.82
C ILE A 34 -4.24 -2.71 -10.61
N GLY A 35 -4.19 -3.21 -11.86
CA GLY A 35 -5.38 -3.34 -12.72
C GLY A 35 -5.75 -2.03 -13.42
N ILE A 36 -4.80 -1.10 -13.54
CA ILE A 36 -4.97 0.16 -14.26
C ILE A 36 -4.21 0.04 -15.57
N MET A 37 -4.93 0.22 -16.69
CA MET A 37 -4.30 0.17 -18.01
C MET A 37 -3.44 1.41 -18.24
N ASN A 38 -2.17 1.22 -18.57
CA ASN A 38 -1.35 2.30 -19.08
C ASN A 38 -1.86 2.70 -20.46
N ARG A 39 -2.58 3.82 -20.55
CA ARG A 39 -3.15 4.32 -21.81
C ARG A 39 -2.09 4.88 -22.76
N ASN A 40 -0.90 5.16 -22.26
CA ASN A 40 0.22 5.64 -23.06
C ASN A 40 1.05 4.44 -23.54
N ARG A 41 1.03 4.18 -24.84
CA ARG A 41 1.94 3.20 -25.49
C ARG A 41 3.38 3.71 -25.59
N THR A 42 3.68 4.88 -25.03
CA THR A 42 5.01 5.47 -25.06
C THR A 42 5.88 4.88 -23.96
N THR A 43 7.17 4.75 -24.24
CA THR A 43 8.18 4.32 -23.25
C THR A 43 8.73 5.49 -22.43
N ASP A 44 8.12 6.67 -22.56
CA ASP A 44 8.58 7.87 -21.87
C ASP A 44 8.37 7.72 -20.37
N LEU A 45 9.40 8.10 -19.61
CA LEU A 45 9.39 8.10 -18.15
C LEU A 45 8.21 8.87 -17.57
N ASP A 46 7.76 9.93 -18.26
CA ASP A 46 6.62 10.75 -17.88
C ASP A 46 5.31 9.95 -17.82
N ALA A 47 5.16 8.93 -18.68
CA ALA A 47 4.00 8.04 -18.65
C ALA A 47 3.95 7.15 -17.39
N PHE A 48 5.09 6.96 -16.73
CA PHE A 48 5.21 6.19 -15.49
C PHE A 48 5.24 7.06 -14.23
N ALA A 49 5.26 8.38 -14.36
CA ALA A 49 5.34 9.30 -13.23
C ALA A 49 4.29 9.02 -12.12
N PRO A 50 3.02 8.70 -12.40
CA PRO A 50 2.05 8.35 -11.36
C PRO A 50 2.44 7.10 -10.56
N ILE A 51 2.95 6.05 -11.22
CA ILE A 51 3.40 4.81 -10.56
C ILE A 51 4.68 5.05 -9.77
N ILE A 52 5.62 5.82 -10.31
CA ILE A 52 6.86 6.19 -9.62
C ILE A 52 6.54 7.00 -8.35
N MET A 53 5.60 7.95 -8.43
CA MET A 53 5.11 8.70 -7.27
C MET A 53 4.46 7.79 -6.23
N LEU A 54 3.64 6.82 -6.66
CA LEU A 54 3.06 5.81 -5.79
C LEU A 54 4.14 4.93 -5.12
N GLY A 55 5.19 4.60 -5.87
CA GLY A 55 6.32 3.83 -5.37
C GLY A 55 7.12 4.57 -4.32
N MET A 56 7.43 5.86 -4.56
CA MET A 56 8.11 6.71 -3.58
C MET A 56 7.28 6.91 -2.32
N ARG A 57 5.95 7.04 -2.45
CA ARG A 57 5.01 7.04 -1.33
C ARG A 57 5.16 5.74 -0.54
N ASP A 58 5.07 4.59 -1.17
CA ASP A 58 5.13 3.29 -0.48
C ASP A 58 6.47 3.06 0.24
N ILE A 59 7.59 3.44 -0.38
CA ILE A 59 8.92 3.45 0.28
C ILE A 59 8.90 4.35 1.51
N SER A 60 8.36 5.57 1.39
CA SER A 60 8.32 6.54 2.49
C SER A 60 7.48 6.03 3.67
N LEU A 61 6.33 5.40 3.40
CA LEU A 61 5.49 4.81 4.44
C LEU A 61 6.19 3.64 5.13
N GLY A 62 6.87 2.78 4.37
CA GLY A 62 7.61 1.66 4.94
C GLY A 62 8.79 2.10 5.80
N LEU A 63 9.56 3.10 5.36
CA LEU A 63 10.63 3.70 6.16
C LEU A 63 10.08 4.37 7.43
N PHE A 64 8.93 5.06 7.34
CA PHE A 64 8.29 5.66 8.50
C PHE A 64 7.88 4.61 9.53
N LEU A 65 7.24 3.51 9.09
CA LEU A 65 6.85 2.39 9.95
C LEU A 65 8.08 1.80 10.64
N MET A 66 9.13 1.50 9.87
CA MET A 66 10.37 0.91 10.37
C MET A 66 11.05 1.82 11.40
N ALA A 67 11.21 3.10 11.08
CA ALA A 67 11.90 4.06 11.96
C ALA A 67 11.12 4.32 13.26
N ASN A 68 9.80 4.56 13.18
CA ASN A 68 8.99 4.84 14.37
C ASN A 68 8.82 3.62 15.25
N HIS A 69 8.79 2.42 14.66
CA HIS A 69 8.79 1.18 15.43
C HIS A 69 10.14 0.94 16.11
N HIS A 70 11.26 1.27 15.44
CA HIS A 70 12.60 1.13 16.03
C HIS A 70 12.84 2.02 17.25
N ILE A 71 12.20 3.19 17.32
CA ILE A 71 12.28 4.11 18.48
C ILE A 71 11.11 3.94 19.47
N ASP A 72 10.40 2.81 19.41
CA ASP A 72 9.28 2.48 20.29
C ASP A 72 8.19 3.57 20.35
N ASN A 73 7.80 4.12 19.18
CA ASN A 73 6.71 5.08 19.04
C ASN A 73 5.43 4.42 18.47
N PRO A 74 4.68 3.65 19.30
CA PRO A 74 3.51 2.91 18.83
C PRO A 74 2.37 3.83 18.38
N THR A 75 2.28 5.05 18.92
CA THR A 75 1.26 6.03 18.52
C THR A 75 1.46 6.45 17.07
N ALA A 76 2.69 6.78 16.67
CA ALA A 76 2.99 7.15 15.28
C ALA A 76 2.71 5.99 14.31
N VAL A 77 3.07 4.75 14.70
CA VAL A 77 2.77 3.54 13.92
C VAL A 77 1.25 3.35 13.78
N ALA A 78 0.49 3.48 14.88
CA ALA A 78 -0.96 3.38 14.89
C ALA A 78 -1.63 4.40 13.96
N THR A 79 -1.22 5.67 14.09
CA THR A 79 -1.74 6.78 13.29
C THR A 79 -1.47 6.53 11.81
N LEU A 80 -0.26 6.07 11.47
CA LEU A 80 0.05 5.78 10.09
C LEU A 80 -0.77 4.59 9.56
N MET A 81 -0.94 3.51 10.33
CA MET A 81 -1.78 2.39 9.91
C MET A 81 -3.23 2.79 9.68
N ALA A 82 -3.78 3.66 10.54
CA ALA A 82 -5.11 4.23 10.33
C ALA A 82 -5.16 5.06 9.04
N ALA A 83 -4.18 5.93 8.77
CA ALA A 83 -4.11 6.67 7.51
C ALA A 83 -4.02 5.73 6.29
N MET A 84 -3.20 4.68 6.36
CA MET A 84 -3.05 3.69 5.31
C MET A 84 -4.34 2.90 5.05
N SER A 85 -5.17 2.66 6.08
CA SER A 85 -6.50 2.06 5.86
C SER A 85 -7.39 2.94 4.98
N VAL A 86 -7.37 4.27 5.18
CA VAL A 86 -8.10 5.22 4.34
C VAL A 86 -7.53 5.23 2.93
N MET A 87 -6.21 5.20 2.79
CA MET A 87 -5.55 5.10 1.49
C MET A 87 -5.97 3.83 0.73
N LYS A 88 -6.10 2.70 1.42
CA LYS A 88 -6.54 1.43 0.80
C LYS A 88 -8.01 1.46 0.37
N ILE A 89 -8.87 2.17 1.10
CA ILE A 89 -10.24 2.45 0.62
C ILE A 89 -10.18 3.31 -0.64
N GLY A 90 -9.31 4.34 -0.66
CA GLY A 90 -9.08 5.14 -1.86
C GLY A 90 -8.60 4.31 -3.06
N ASP A 91 -7.62 3.42 -2.86
CA ASP A 91 -7.16 2.49 -3.89
C ASP A 91 -8.33 1.62 -4.41
N ALA A 92 -9.19 1.11 -3.51
CA ALA A 92 -10.37 0.32 -3.88
C ALA A 92 -11.35 1.11 -4.77
N LEU A 93 -11.60 2.38 -4.44
CA LEU A 93 -12.44 3.27 -5.25
C LEU A 93 -11.84 3.52 -6.62
N VAL A 94 -10.53 3.76 -6.71
CA VAL A 94 -9.84 3.96 -7.99
C VAL A 94 -9.97 2.72 -8.87
N VAL A 95 -9.75 1.53 -8.32
CA VAL A 95 -9.92 0.26 -9.06
C VAL A 95 -11.37 0.08 -9.51
N PHE A 96 -12.35 0.41 -8.66
CA PHE A 96 -13.77 0.28 -9.01
C PHE A 96 -14.21 1.25 -10.12
N PHE A 97 -13.73 2.49 -10.13
CA PHE A 97 -14.16 3.51 -11.11
C PHE A 97 -13.32 3.55 -12.39
N VAL A 98 -12.05 3.18 -12.30
CA VAL A 98 -11.07 3.38 -13.37
C VAL A 98 -10.45 2.05 -13.83
N GLY A 99 -10.69 0.95 -13.12
CA GLY A 99 -10.20 -0.37 -13.50
C GLY A 99 -10.70 -0.80 -14.88
N HIS A 100 -9.86 -1.53 -15.61
CA HIS A 100 -10.16 -2.03 -16.96
C HIS A 100 -10.29 -3.55 -17.01
N ASP A 101 -10.31 -4.20 -15.85
CA ASP A 101 -10.47 -5.65 -15.73
C ASP A 101 -11.94 -6.07 -15.87
N ASP A 102 -12.18 -7.34 -16.20
CA ASP A 102 -13.51 -7.93 -16.14
C ASP A 102 -14.14 -7.78 -14.75
N ASP A 103 -15.47 -7.64 -14.68
CA ASP A 103 -16.21 -7.38 -13.44
C ASP A 103 -15.80 -8.30 -12.27
N ASN A 104 -15.62 -9.60 -12.53
CA ASN A 104 -15.21 -10.57 -11.51
C ASN A 104 -13.79 -10.33 -10.98
N ILE A 105 -12.85 -9.97 -11.87
CA ILE A 105 -11.46 -9.69 -11.52
C ILE A 105 -11.39 -8.34 -10.79
N MET A 106 -12.10 -7.34 -11.28
CA MET A 106 -12.22 -6.03 -10.64
C MET A 106 -12.74 -6.17 -9.20
N MET A 107 -13.83 -6.91 -8.98
CA MET A 107 -14.38 -7.11 -7.63
C MET A 107 -13.43 -7.87 -6.71
N THR A 108 -12.64 -8.81 -7.25
CA THR A 108 -11.60 -9.50 -6.49
C THR A 108 -10.51 -8.52 -6.01
N ARG A 109 -10.11 -7.57 -6.85
CA ARG A 109 -9.12 -6.54 -6.46
C ARG A 109 -9.69 -5.54 -5.47
N VAL A 110 -10.90 -5.04 -5.72
CA VAL A 110 -11.62 -4.12 -4.81
C VAL A 110 -11.74 -4.76 -3.43
N SER A 111 -12.23 -5.99 -3.34
CA SER A 111 -12.35 -6.71 -2.06
C SER A 111 -10.99 -6.93 -1.39
N GLY A 112 -9.92 -7.18 -2.15
CA GLY A 112 -8.55 -7.25 -1.63
C GLY A 112 -8.12 -5.93 -0.96
N HIS A 113 -8.36 -4.79 -1.60
CA HIS A 113 -8.06 -3.48 -1.01
C HIS A 113 -8.89 -3.20 0.25
N ILE A 114 -10.19 -3.52 0.24
CA ILE A 114 -11.06 -3.36 1.41
C ILE A 114 -10.63 -4.27 2.57
N LEU A 115 -10.24 -5.51 2.29
CA LEU A 115 -9.74 -6.44 3.30
C LEU A 115 -8.46 -5.90 3.94
N VAL A 116 -7.51 -5.41 3.14
CA VAL A 116 -6.28 -4.80 3.68
C VAL A 116 -6.61 -3.54 4.49
N ALA A 117 -7.54 -2.71 4.04
CA ALA A 117 -7.99 -1.54 4.80
C ALA A 117 -8.55 -1.93 6.17
N ALA A 118 -9.43 -2.93 6.22
CA ALA A 118 -10.01 -3.43 7.47
C ALA A 118 -8.93 -4.00 8.41
N VAL A 119 -7.99 -4.78 7.88
CA VAL A 119 -6.87 -5.33 8.66
C VAL A 119 -6.02 -4.22 9.27
N LEU A 120 -5.65 -3.21 8.48
CA LEU A 120 -4.86 -2.06 8.96
C LEU A 120 -5.60 -1.26 10.03
N LEU A 121 -6.90 -1.02 9.85
CA LEU A 121 -7.71 -0.29 10.82
C LEU A 121 -7.87 -1.08 12.13
N ILE A 122 -8.17 -2.38 12.05
CA ILE A 122 -8.25 -3.25 13.22
C ILE A 122 -6.91 -3.26 13.95
N TRP A 123 -5.81 -3.37 13.23
CA TRP A 123 -4.48 -3.33 13.82
C TRP A 123 -4.23 -1.99 14.52
N ALA A 124 -4.49 -0.86 13.86
CA ALA A 124 -4.33 0.48 14.42
C ALA A 124 -5.13 0.70 15.71
N LEU A 125 -6.37 0.18 15.76
CA LEU A 125 -7.24 0.30 16.95
C LEU A 125 -6.81 -0.60 18.11
N ASN A 126 -6.00 -1.63 17.86
CA ASN A 126 -5.62 -2.61 18.88
C ASN A 126 -4.13 -2.58 19.24
N VAL A 127 -3.28 -1.82 18.54
CA VAL A 127 -1.83 -1.77 18.81
C VAL A 127 -1.49 -1.34 20.24
N GLN A 128 -2.33 -0.51 20.88
CA GLN A 128 -2.13 -0.12 22.30
C GLN A 128 -2.46 -1.23 23.29
N LYS A 129 -3.17 -2.27 22.86
CA LYS A 129 -3.53 -3.44 23.68
C LYS A 129 -2.52 -4.59 23.53
N PHE A 130 -1.49 -4.42 22.70
CA PHE A 130 -0.47 -5.42 22.38
C PHE A 130 0.94 -4.92 22.69
#